data_AF-A0A7V5VTD4-F1
#
_entry.id   AF-A0A7V5VTD4-F1
#
_cell.length_a   1.000
_cell.length_b   1.000
_cell.length_c   1.000
_cell.angle_alpha   90.00
_cell.angle_beta   90.00
_cell.angle_gamma   90.00
#
_symmetry.space_group_name_H-M   'P 1'
#
loop_
_entity.id
_entity.type
_entity.pdbx_description
1 polymer ?
#
loop_
_entity_poly.entity_id
_entity_poly.type
_entity_poly.pdbx_seq_one_letter_code
_entity_poly.pdbx_strand_id
1 'polypeptide(L)'
;AWEFSVPVNFELTVLFTAFATVIGFLALCKLPRWYSDYQHDAGFRAAVDDTFVLSIESRDPLFSLDETRALLEHLGAEDVRLVEA
;
A
#
# COMPACT_ATOMS: atom_id res chain seq x y z
N ALA A 1 33.24 0.09 35.29
CA ALA A 1 33.61 0.55 33.93
C ALA A 1 32.55 0.19 32.87
N TRP A 2 31.32 -0.16 33.27
CA TRP A 2 30.16 -0.30 32.37
C TRP A 2 29.24 0.92 32.47
N GLU A 3 29.33 1.68 33.55
CA GLU A 3 28.49 2.86 33.81
C GLU A 3 28.60 3.92 32.71
N PHE A 4 29.80 4.08 32.12
CA PHE A 4 30.05 5.04 31.04
C PHE A 4 29.49 4.62 29.67
N SER A 5 29.29 3.32 29.43
CA SER A 5 28.77 2.83 28.15
C SER A 5 27.23 2.83 28.10
N VAL A 6 26.55 2.95 29.24
CA VAL A 6 25.07 2.94 29.31
C VAL A 6 24.42 4.03 28.44
N PRO A 7 24.83 5.31 28.51
CA PRO A 7 24.20 6.35 27.68
C PRO A 7 24.41 6.09 26.18
N VAL A 8 25.61 5.66 25.78
CA VAL A 8 25.93 5.37 24.37
C VAL A 8 25.12 4.18 23.86
N ASN A 9 25.02 3.11 24.65
CA ASN A 9 24.23 1.94 24.29
C ASN A 9 22.74 2.25 24.19
N PHE A 10 22.21 3.09 25.09
CA PHE A 10 20.82 3.55 25.02
C PHE A 10 20.53 4.31 23.73
N GLU A 11 21.38 5.27 23.37
CA GLU A 11 21.20 6.02 22.12
C GLU A 11 21.30 5.09 20.90
N LEU A 12 22.20 4.11 20.93
CA LEU A 12 22.38 3.17 19.83
C LEU A 12 21.20 2.21 19.67
N THR A 13 20.58 1.74 20.76
CA THR A 13 19.37 0.92 20.68
C THR A 13 18.21 1.73 20.13
N VAL A 14 18.00 2.96 20.61
CA VAL A 14 16.95 3.86 20.07
C VAL A 14 17.17 4.12 18.58
N LEU A 15 18.40 4.39 18.17
CA LEU A 15 18.76 4.62 16.77
C LEU A 15 18.45 3.40 15.90
N PHE A 16 18.90 2.20 16.31
CA PHE A 16 18.64 0.98 15.55
C PHE A 16 17.16 0.61 15.52
N THR A 17 16.42 0.82 16.61
CA THR A 17 14.97 0.63 16.62
C THR A 17 14.30 1.56 15.62
N ALA A 18 14.64 2.85 15.60
CA ALA A 18 14.05 3.79 14.66
C ALA A 18 14.26 3.37 13.20
N PHE A 19 15.49 2.99 12.82
CA PHE A 19 15.78 2.52 11.46
C PHE A 19 15.10 1.19 11.14
N ALA A 20 15.16 0.22 12.05
CA ALA A 20 14.52 -1.07 11.84
C ALA A 20 13.00 -0.94 11.68
N THR A 21 12.36 -0.05 12.44
CA THR A 21 10.92 0.21 12.32
C THR A 21 10.59 0.86 10.97
N VAL A 22 11.31 1.91 10.55
CA VAL A 22 11.03 2.57 9.27
C VAL A 22 11.31 1.63 8.09
N ILE A 23 12.47 0.98 8.06
CA ILE A 23 12.84 0.06 6.98
C ILE A 23 11.92 -1.17 6.98
N GLY A 24 11.59 -1.71 8.14
CA GLY A 24 10.67 -2.83 8.28
C GLY A 24 9.27 -2.49 7.79
N PHE A 25 8.73 -1.33 8.16
CA PHE A 25 7.44 -0.84 7.66
C PHE A 25 7.44 -0.71 6.14
N LEU A 26 8.47 -0.06 5.59
CA LEU A 26 8.65 0.10 4.15
C LEU A 26 8.69 -1.25 3.42
N ALA A 27 9.47 -2.20 3.92
CA ALA A 27 9.58 -3.53 3.33
C ALA A 27 8.26 -4.32 3.40
N LEU A 28 7.56 -4.30 4.53
CA LEU A 28 6.30 -5.03 4.73
C LEU A 28 5.16 -4.47 3.88
N CYS A 29 5.07 -3.15 3.76
CA CYS A 29 4.11 -2.48 2.88
C CYS A 29 4.52 -2.54 1.40
N LYS A 30 5.64 -3.18 1.06
CA LYS A 30 6.23 -3.22 -0.30
C LYS A 30 6.45 -1.82 -0.89
N LEU A 31 6.80 -0.88 -0.02
CA LEU A 31 7.16 0.50 -0.30
C LEU A 31 8.69 0.58 -0.32
N PRO A 32 9.35 0.29 -1.45
CA PRO A 32 9.64 1.33 -2.41
C PRO A 32 9.22 0.85 -3.80
N ARG A 33 8.05 1.32 -4.23
CA ARG A 33 7.49 1.00 -5.54
C ARG A 33 7.45 2.27 -6.38
N TRP A 34 8.39 2.38 -7.33
CA TRP A 34 8.51 3.56 -8.21
C TRP A 34 7.38 3.64 -9.24
N TYR A 35 6.86 2.49 -9.66
CA TYR A 35 5.75 2.37 -10.60
C TYR A 35 4.64 1.50 -10.01
N SER A 36 3.48 2.10 -9.80
CA SER A 36 2.26 1.41 -9.45
C SER A 36 1.36 1.30 -10.68
N ASP A 37 0.71 0.15 -10.86
CA ASP A 37 -0.18 -0.11 -11.99
C ASP A 37 -1.35 0.89 -12.01
N TYR A 38 -1.73 1.41 -10.84
CA TYR A 38 -2.80 2.40 -10.67
C TYR A 38 -2.35 3.86 -10.80
N GLN A 39 -1.06 4.12 -11.01
CA GLN A 39 -0.50 5.48 -10.94
C GLN A 39 -1.07 6.43 -11.99
N HIS A 40 -1.48 5.90 -13.14
CA HIS A 40 -2.03 6.66 -14.27
C HIS A 40 -3.55 6.78 -14.24
N ASP A 41 -4.26 6.03 -13.39
CA ASP A 41 -5.71 6.09 -13.33
C ASP A 41 -6.19 7.32 -12.54
N ALA A 42 -7.11 8.09 -13.14
CA ALA A 42 -7.63 9.29 -12.53
C ALA A 42 -8.52 9.00 -11.31
N GLY A 43 -9.25 7.86 -11.32
CA GLY A 43 -10.08 7.43 -10.20
C GLY A 43 -9.23 7.06 -8.98
N PHE A 44 -8.15 6.31 -9.20
CA PHE A 44 -7.21 5.95 -8.13
C PHE A 44 -6.50 7.16 -7.52
N ARG A 45 -6.20 8.20 -8.32
CA ARG A 45 -5.62 9.45 -7.78
C ARG A 45 -6.56 10.20 -6.85
N ALA A 46 -7.88 10.10 -7.06
CA ALA A 46 -8.88 10.69 -6.17
C ALA A 46 -8.97 9.95 -4.83
N ALA A 47 -8.39 8.74 -4.72
CA ALA A 47 -8.39 7.95 -3.49
C ALA A 47 -7.62 8.59 -2.31
N VAL A 48 -6.78 9.57 -2.60
CA VAL A 48 -5.98 10.29 -1.60
C VAL A 48 -6.80 11.40 -0.91
N ASP A 49 -7.89 11.84 -1.53
CA ASP A 49 -8.67 13.00 -1.09
C ASP A 49 -10.05 12.57 -0.58
N ASP A 50 -11.03 12.41 -1.49
CA ASP A 50 -12.45 12.28 -1.13
C ASP A 50 -13.08 10.93 -1.53
N THR A 51 -12.40 10.10 -2.32
CA THR A 51 -13.01 8.90 -2.91
C THR A 51 -12.51 7.61 -2.26
N PHE A 52 -13.40 6.66 -2.00
CA PHE A 52 -13.01 5.30 -1.66
C PHE A 52 -12.89 4.47 -2.93
N VAL A 53 -11.75 3.79 -3.11
CA VAL A 53 -11.48 2.97 -4.29
C VAL A 53 -11.31 1.52 -3.88
N LEU A 54 -12.05 0.64 -4.55
CA LEU A 54 -11.90 -0.81 -4.46
C LEU A 54 -11.25 -1.30 -5.75
N SER A 55 -10.17 -2.05 -5.64
CA SER A 55 -9.52 -2.69 -6.78
C SER A 55 -9.57 -4.21 -6.65
N ILE A 56 -9.84 -4.88 -7.76
CA ILE A 56 -9.83 -6.34 -7.88
C ILE A 56 -8.76 -6.69 -8.90
N GLU A 57 -7.79 -7.50 -8.47
CA GLU A 57 -6.64 -7.90 -9.27
C GLU A 57 -6.99 -9.05 -10.21
N SER A 58 -6.55 -8.97 -11.47
CA SER A 58 -6.78 -10.01 -12.49
C SER A 58 -6.01 -11.31 -12.26
N ARG A 59 -5.15 -11.36 -11.24
CA ARG A 59 -4.38 -12.55 -10.86
C ARG A 59 -5.23 -13.63 -10.17
N ASP A 60 -6.44 -13.29 -9.73
CA ASP A 60 -7.36 -14.26 -9.14
C ASP A 60 -7.90 -15.20 -10.24
N PRO A 61 -7.85 -16.54 -10.08
CA PRO A 61 -8.42 -17.49 -11.04
C PRO A 61 -9.94 -17.34 -11.25
N LEU A 62 -10.66 -16.70 -10.32
CA LEU A 62 -12.10 -16.43 -10.43
C LEU A 62 -12.41 -15.08 -11.09
N PHE A 63 -11.38 -14.31 -11.47
CA PHE A 63 -11.59 -13.01 -12.09
C PHE A 63 -12.19 -13.16 -13.49
N SER A 64 -13.39 -12.62 -13.66
CA SER A 64 -14.06 -12.44 -14.95
C SER A 64 -14.46 -10.97 -15.10
N LEU A 65 -14.17 -10.38 -16.26
CA LEU A 65 -14.43 -8.95 -16.51
C LEU A 65 -15.91 -8.60 -16.37
N ASP A 66 -16.78 -9.39 -17.00
CA ASP A 66 -18.21 -9.14 -17.02
C ASP A 66 -18.85 -9.36 -15.64
N GLU A 67 -18.46 -10.44 -14.96
CA GLU A 67 -19.01 -10.77 -13.63
C GLU A 67 -18.54 -9.78 -12.56
N THR A 68 -17.25 -9.40 -12.59
CA THR A 68 -16.68 -8.45 -11.63
C THR A 68 -17.29 -7.07 -11.81
N ARG A 69 -17.48 -6.64 -13.06
CA ARG A 69 -18.16 -5.37 -13.34
C ARG A 69 -19.59 -5.38 -12.82
N ALA A 70 -20.37 -6.41 -13.12
CA ALA A 70 -21.74 -6.53 -12.63
C ALA A 70 -21.80 -6.58 -11.10
N LEU A 71 -20.83 -7.24 -10.44
CA LEU A 71 -20.71 -7.27 -8.98
C LEU A 71 -20.46 -5.86 -8.41
N LEU A 72 -19.51 -5.11 -8.97
CA LEU A 72 -19.19 -3.76 -8.51
C LEU A 72 -20.37 -2.80 -8.70
N GLU A 73 -21.04 -2.87 -9.85
CA GLU A 73 -22.25 -2.09 -10.12
C GLU A 73 -23.38 -2.45 -9.13
N HIS A 74 -23.56 -3.74 -8.81
CA HIS A 74 -24.54 -4.18 -7.82
C HIS A 74 -24.21 -3.71 -6.39
N LEU A 75 -22.93 -3.62 -6.05
CA LEU A 75 -22.45 -3.11 -4.75
C LEU A 75 -22.56 -1.58 -4.61
N GLY A 76 -22.98 -0.88 -5.67
CA GLY A 76 -23.17 0.57 -5.66
C GLY A 76 -21.94 1.38 -6.05
N ALA A 77 -21.00 0.78 -6.81
CA ALA A 77 -19.88 1.54 -7.35
C ALA A 77 -20.37 2.62 -8.33
N GLU A 78 -19.99 3.88 -8.08
CA GLU A 78 -20.37 5.02 -8.93
C GLU A 78 -19.58 5.08 -10.24
N ASP A 79 -18.33 4.60 -10.22
CA ASP A 79 -17.42 4.62 -11.35
C ASP A 79 -16.63 3.31 -11.42
N VAL A 80 -16.83 2.54 -12.49
CA VAL A 80 -16.15 1.25 -12.70
C VAL A 80 -15.23 1.36 -13.91
N ARG A 81 -13.92 1.20 -13.67
CA ARG A 81 -12.87 1.33 -14.67
C ARG A 81 -12.07 0.05 -14.78
N LEU A 82 -11.67 -0.27 -16.00
CA LEU A 82 -10.66 -1.28 -16.27
C LEU A 82 -9.30 -0.60 -16.36
N VAL A 83 -8.39 -0.97 -15.47
CA VAL A 83 -7.01 -0.45 -15.46
C VAL A 83 -6.10 -1.54 -16.01
N GLU A 84 -5.39 -1.22 -17.09
CA GLU A 84 -4.35 -2.08 -17.67
C GLU A 84 -3.02 -1.76 -16.97
N ALA A 85 -2.37 -2.80 -16.45
CA ALA A 85 -1.08 -2.73 -15.75
C ALA A 85 0.10 -2.75 -16.73
#